data_AF-A0A1H6JQU0-F1
#
_entry.id   AF-A0A1H6JQU0-F1
#
_cell.length_a   1.000
_cell.length_b   1.000
_cell.length_c   1.000
_cell.angle_alpha   90.00
_cell.angle_beta   90.00
_cell.angle_gamma   90.00
#
_symmetry.space_group_name_H-M   'P 1'
#
loop_
_entity.id
_entity.type
_entity.pdbx_description
1 polymer ?
#
loop_
_entity_poly.entity_id
_entity_poly.type
_entity_poly.pdbx_seq_one_letter_code
_entity_poly.pdbx_strand_id
1 'polypeptide(L)'
;MILYAYRSFADLTIEERTRACYQHAVIKYISGMKLKNSSLCTRFGIKKGNESQVSKVIKNALSKGLIKIADTESPRSGYHPFWA
;
A
#
# COMPACT_ATOMS: atom_id res chain seq x y z
N MET A 1 4.69 -10.07 23.00
CA MET A 1 3.81 -10.68 21.97
C MET A 1 2.73 -9.67 21.64
N ILE A 2 2.85 -8.92 20.55
CA ILE A 2 1.89 -7.85 20.23
C ILE A 2 0.83 -8.45 19.31
N LEU A 3 -0.30 -8.85 19.90
CA LEU A 3 -1.50 -9.25 19.16
C LEU A 3 -2.06 -7.98 18.50
N TYR A 4 -1.92 -7.86 17.19
CA TYR A 4 -2.51 -6.75 16.45
C TYR A 4 -4.02 -7.00 16.31
N ALA A 5 -4.78 -6.66 17.35
CA ALA A 5 -6.23 -6.59 17.30
C ALA A 5 -6.64 -5.70 16.11
N TYR A 6 -7.76 -6.04 15.45
CA TYR A 6 -8.27 -5.38 14.25
C TYR A 6 -8.52 -3.88 14.49
N ARG A 7 -7.48 -3.06 14.33
CA ARG A 7 -7.55 -1.60 14.44
C ARG A 7 -8.06 -1.05 13.12
N SER A 8 -9.13 -0.27 13.20
CA SER A 8 -9.65 0.48 12.06
C SER A 8 -8.55 1.37 11.46
N PHE A 9 -8.59 1.59 10.14
CA PHE A 9 -7.64 2.46 9.44
C PHE A 9 -7.40 3.80 10.14
N ALA A 10 -8.43 4.35 10.79
CA ALA A 10 -8.36 5.59 11.58
C ALA A 10 -7.36 5.55 12.76
N ASP A 11 -7.18 4.38 13.38
CA ASP A 11 -6.33 4.20 14.57
C ASP A 11 -4.87 3.85 14.20
N LEU A 12 -4.63 3.43 12.97
CA LEU A 12 -3.29 3.16 12.46
C LEU A 12 -2.52 4.47 12.22
N THR A 13 -1.32 4.56 12.77
CA THR A 13 -0.39 5.66 12.48
C THR A 13 0.05 5.63 11.01
N ILE A 14 0.56 6.76 10.52
CA ILE A 14 1.05 6.88 9.14
C ILE A 14 2.12 5.83 8.83
N GLU A 15 2.98 5.52 9.80
CA GLU A 15 4.04 4.52 9.65
C GLU A 15 3.50 3.10 9.53
N GLU A 16 2.52 2.73 10.36
CA GLU A 16 1.89 1.42 10.31
C GLU A 16 1.11 1.22 9.01
N ARG A 17 0.43 2.27 8.51
CA ARG A 17 -0.20 2.25 7.18
C ARG A 17 0.84 2.05 6.07
N THR A 18 2.00 2.71 6.17
CA THR A 18 3.08 2.55 5.19
C THR A 18 3.71 1.16 5.23
N ARG A 19 3.92 0.58 6.42
CA ARG A 19 4.35 -0.82 6.57
C ARG A 19 3.33 -1.80 6.01
N ALA A 20 2.05 -1.60 6.30
CA ALA A 20 0.99 -2.43 5.75
C ALA A 20 0.93 -2.33 4.22
N CYS A 21 1.12 -1.13 3.64
CA CYS A 21 1.22 -0.94 2.19
C CYS A 21 2.40 -1.72 1.59
N TYR A 22 3.57 -1.67 2.23
CA TYR A 22 4.73 -2.42 1.80
C TYR A 22 4.49 -3.93 1.82
N GLN A 23 3.95 -4.46 2.92
CA GLN A 23 3.60 -5.89 3.03
C GLN A 23 2.62 -6.32 1.94
N HIS A 24 1.61 -5.49 1.65
CA HIS A 24 0.67 -5.75 0.57
C HIS A 24 1.36 -5.78 -0.79
N ALA A 25 2.34 -4.91 -1.03
CA ALA A 25 3.13 -4.88 -2.26
C ALA A 25 3.90 -6.18 -2.44
N VAL A 26 4.55 -6.66 -1.37
CA VAL A 26 5.29 -7.92 -1.36
C VAL A 26 4.36 -9.11 -1.63
N ILE A 27 3.23 -9.20 -0.93
CA ILE A 27 2.24 -10.28 -1.14
C ILE A 27 1.73 -10.29 -2.58
N LYS A 28 1.39 -9.11 -3.12
CA LYS A 28 0.94 -8.98 -4.50
C LYS A 28 2.02 -9.44 -5.47
N TYR A 29 3.25 -8.96 -5.30
CA TYR A 29 4.38 -9.33 -6.16
C TYR A 29 4.65 -10.83 -6.16
N ILE A 30 4.70 -11.46 -4.98
CA ILE A 30 4.90 -12.92 -4.84
C ILE A 30 3.73 -13.69 -5.48
N SER A 31 2.53 -13.13 -5.46
CA SER A 31 1.35 -13.69 -6.12
C SER A 31 1.29 -13.40 -7.63
N GLY A 32 2.36 -12.85 -8.23
CA GLY A 32 2.40 -12.44 -9.65
C GLY A 32 1.51 -11.24 -9.98
N MET A 33 0.98 -10.54 -8.97
CA MET A 33 0.13 -9.36 -9.12
C MET A 33 0.90 -8.08 -8.80
N LYS A 34 0.42 -6.94 -9.31
CA LYS A 34 0.96 -5.62 -8.99
C LYS A 34 0.11 -4.94 -7.92
N LEU A 35 0.73 -4.15 -7.03
CA LEU A 35 -0.04 -3.35 -6.08
C LEU A 35 -0.78 -2.25 -6.84
N LYS A 36 -2.09 -2.16 -6.62
CA LYS A 36 -2.96 -1.11 -7.17
C LYS A 36 -3.66 -0.37 -6.05
N ASN A 37 -3.96 0.92 -6.25
CA ASN A 37 -4.71 1.75 -5.29
C ASN A 37 -6.03 1.09 -4.89
N SER A 38 -6.76 0.51 -5.84
CA SER A 38 -8.02 -0.19 -5.58
C SER A 38 -7.85 -1.36 -4.61
N SER A 39 -6.86 -2.23 -4.84
CA SER A 39 -6.61 -3.39 -3.96
C SER A 39 -6.21 -2.98 -2.54
N LEU A 40 -5.46 -1.87 -2.42
CA LEU A 40 -5.02 -1.34 -1.14
C LEU A 40 -6.17 -0.65 -0.39
N CYS A 41 -7.06 0.03 -1.14
CA CYS A 41 -8.31 0.61 -0.62
C CYS A 41 -9.21 -0.47 -0.01
N THR A 42 -9.40 -1.60 -0.71
CA THR A 42 -10.14 -2.77 -0.21
C THR A 42 -9.49 -3.33 1.05
N ARG A 43 -8.16 -3.48 1.08
CA ARG A 43 -7.45 -4.02 2.26
C ARG A 43 -7.57 -3.12 3.49
N PHE A 44 -7.58 -1.80 3.31
CA PHE A 44 -7.76 -0.85 4.40
C PHE A 44 -9.23 -0.57 4.76
N GLY A 45 -10.19 -1.16 4.03
CA GLY A 45 -11.62 -0.90 4.25
C GLY A 45 -12.02 0.56 4.01
N ILE A 46 -11.32 1.25 3.11
CA ILE A 46 -11.57 2.67 2.84
C ILE A 46 -12.81 2.81 1.94
N LYS A 47 -13.80 3.60 2.38
CA LYS A 47 -15.00 3.90 1.59
C LYS A 47 -14.64 4.65 0.30
N LYS A 48 -15.36 4.36 -0.80
CA LYS A 48 -15.30 5.14 -2.05
C LYS A 48 -15.47 6.64 -1.72
N GLY A 49 -14.47 7.45 -2.08
CA GLY A 49 -14.37 8.86 -1.68
C GLY A 49 -13.12 9.19 -0.83
N ASN A 50 -12.62 8.24 -0.04
CA ASN A 50 -11.39 8.42 0.76
C ASN A 50 -10.13 7.82 0.09
N GLU A 51 -10.18 7.54 -1.21
CA GLU A 51 -9.08 6.99 -2.00
C GLU A 51 -7.82 7.88 -1.96
N SER A 52 -8.00 9.19 -1.73
CA SER A 52 -6.92 10.15 -1.48
C SER A 52 -6.02 9.75 -0.30
N GLN A 53 -6.55 9.08 0.73
CA GLN A 53 -5.75 8.57 1.84
C GLN A 53 -4.82 7.43 1.40
N VAL A 54 -5.31 6.53 0.53
CA VAL A 54 -4.49 5.45 -0.05
C VAL A 54 -3.35 6.05 -0.87
N SER A 55 -3.66 7.04 -1.71
CA SER A 55 -2.65 7.74 -2.51
C SER A 55 -1.58 8.40 -1.64
N LYS A 56 -1.95 8.98 -0.49
CA LYS A 56 -0.98 9.53 0.49
C LYS A 56 -0.09 8.43 1.08
N VAL A 57 -0.66 7.28 1.45
CA VAL A 57 0.11 6.14 2.00
C VAL A 57 1.11 5.61 0.97
N ILE A 58 0.69 5.49 -0.29
CA ILE A 58 1.57 5.06 -1.40
C ILE A 58 2.68 6.09 -1.64
N LYS A 59 2.35 7.39 -1.68
CA LYS A 59 3.36 8.45 -1.78
C LYS A 59 4.36 8.41 -0.62
N ASN A 60 3.90 8.16 0.59
CA ASN A 60 4.79 8.03 1.75
C ASN A 60 5.67 6.78 1.65
N ALA A 61 5.12 5.65 1.18
CA ALA A 61 5.88 4.42 0.95
C ALA A 61 6.94 4.59 -0.16
N LEU A 62 6.62 5.33 -1.22
CA LEU A 62 7.57 5.73 -2.27
C LEU A 62 8.66 6.64 -1.70
N SER A 63 8.28 7.66 -0.92
CA SER A 63 9.21 8.59 -0.29
C SER A 63 10.15 7.90 0.70
N LYS A 64 9.68 6.85 1.39
CA LYS A 64 10.49 6.01 2.27
C LYS A 64 11.30 4.94 1.51
N GLY A 65 11.20 4.88 0.18
CA GLY A 65 11.92 3.89 -0.63
C GLY A 65 11.49 2.44 -0.40
N LEU A 66 10.26 2.20 0.08
CA LEU A 66 9.74 0.86 0.36
C LEU A 66 9.11 0.20 -0.87
N ILE A 67 8.55 1.01 -1.77
CA ILE A 67 7.95 0.55 -3.02
C ILE A 67 8.49 1.38 -4.16
N LYS A 68 8.39 0.85 -5.38
CA LYS A 68 8.72 1.53 -6.62
C LYS A 68 7.60 1.38 -7.64
N ILE A 69 7.58 2.30 -8.60
CA ILE A 69 6.63 2.25 -9.71
C ILE A 69 7.02 1.06 -10.59
N ALA A 70 6.04 0.21 -10.92
CA ALA A 70 6.30 -0.99 -11.71
C ALA A 70 6.72 -0.67 -13.15
N ASP A 71 6.25 0.46 -13.67
CA ASP A 71 6.51 0.90 -15.03
C ASP A 71 6.48 2.42 -15.07
N THR A 72 7.60 3.03 -15.50
CA THR A 72 7.74 4.50 -15.54
C THR A 72 6.96 5.11 -16.72
N GLU A 73 6.71 4.33 -17.79
CA GLU A 73 5.92 4.78 -18.95
C GLU A 73 4.41 4.72 -18.68
N SER A 74 3.98 3.79 -17.82
CA SER A 74 2.59 3.62 -17.42
C SER A 74 2.43 3.71 -15.90
N PRO A 75 2.19 4.91 -15.32
CA PRO A 75 1.99 5.07 -13.87
C PRO A 75 0.75 4.33 -13.31
N ARG A 76 -0.10 3.77 -14.18
CA ARG A 76 -1.24 2.89 -13.80
C ARG A 76 -0.88 1.40 -13.75
N SER A 77 0.34 1.01 -14.14
CA SER A 77 0.79 -0.38 -14.14
C SER A 77 0.83 -0.99 -12.75
N GLY A 78 0.91 -0.16 -11.71
CA GLY A 78 0.93 -0.58 -10.31
C GLY A 78 2.31 -0.42 -9.69
N TYR A 79 2.47 -0.96 -8.48
CA TYR A 79 3.69 -0.80 -7.70
C TYR A 79 4.30 -2.16 -7.35
N HIS A 80 5.62 -2.17 -7.27
CA HIS A 80 6.44 -3.28 -6.83
C HIS A 80 7.14 -2.92 -5.52
N PRO A 81 7.53 -3.90 -4.68
CA PRO A 81 8.41 -3.61 -3.56
C PRO A 81 9.76 -3.10 -4.09
N PHE A 82 10.48 -2.32 -3.28
CA PHE A 82 11.71 -1.64 -3.73
C PHE A 82 12.77 -2.58 -4.34
N TRP A 83 12.82 -3.83 -3.86
CA TRP A 83 13.80 -4.85 -4.25
C TRP A 83 13.38 -5.70 -5.47
N ALA A 84 12.15 -5.56 -5.96
CA ALA A 84 11.54 -6.43 -6.98
C ALA A 84 11.88 -6.07 -8.43
#